data_AF-A0A7C7CHB3-F1
#
_entry.id   AF-A0A7C7CHB3-F1
#
_cell.length_a   1.000
_cell.length_b   1.000
_cell.length_c   1.000
_cell.angle_alpha   90.00
_cell.angle_beta   90.00
_cell.angle_gamma   90.00
#
_symmetry.space_group_name_H-M   'P 1'
#
loop_
_entity.id
_entity.type
_entity.pdbx_description
1 polymer ?
#
loop_
_entity_poly.entity_id
_entity_poly.type
_entity_poly.pdbx_seq_one_letter_code
_entity_poly.pdbx_strand_id
1 'polypeptide(L)'
;MIRKYGVLLVSGRRTHQEGHAAAFDAHPSCELIAVIDEHDVSASRAEANQLLAVDYNIPYVADLDQALKLLGVDIVSACPDVERRGRVAVQMR
;
A
#
# COMPACT_ATOMS: atom_id res chain seq x y z
N MET A 1 -9.44 -24.12 1.71
CA MET A 1 -8.49 -23.09 2.21
C MET A 1 -9.30 -21.88 2.65
N ILE A 2 -8.99 -21.30 3.80
CA ILE A 2 -9.59 -20.03 4.21
C ILE A 2 -9.05 -18.95 3.27
N ARG A 3 -9.92 -18.09 2.74
CA ARG A 3 -9.51 -16.94 1.92
C ARG A 3 -8.67 -15.99 2.78
N LYS A 4 -7.52 -15.55 2.28
CA LYS A 4 -6.69 -14.53 2.93
C LYS A 4 -7.28 -13.14 2.70
N TYR A 5 -7.05 -12.24 3.66
CA TYR A 5 -7.33 -10.81 3.52
C TYR A 5 -6.25 -10.17 2.66
N GLY A 6 -6.63 -9.59 1.53
CA GLY A 6 -5.69 -8.85 0.69
C GLY A 6 -5.44 -7.45 1.25
N VAL A 7 -4.17 -7.05 1.32
CA VAL A 7 -3.73 -5.79 1.91
C VAL A 7 -3.14 -4.87 0.85
N LEU A 8 -3.69 -3.66 0.72
CA LEU A 8 -3.07 -2.56 -0.01
C LEU A 8 -2.22 -1.71 0.94
N LEU A 9 -0.99 -1.40 0.53
CA LEU A 9 -0.05 -0.58 1.27
C LEU A 9 0.02 0.81 0.64
N VAL A 10 -0.37 1.86 1.36
CA VAL A 10 -0.39 3.24 0.83
C VAL A 10 0.76 4.06 1.33
N SER A 11 1.62 4.45 0.39
CA SER A 11 2.95 4.99 0.59
C SER A 11 3.85 4.06 1.41
N GLY A 12 5.16 4.12 1.20
CA GLY A 12 6.11 3.36 2.00
C GLY A 12 7.53 3.83 1.83
N ARG A 13 8.45 3.17 2.56
CA ARG A 13 9.86 3.52 2.66
C ARG A 13 10.10 4.86 3.37
N ARG A 14 10.87 4.80 4.45
CA ARG A 14 11.07 5.89 5.43
C ARG A 14 9.77 6.29 6.12
N THR A 15 8.91 5.31 6.36
CA THR A 15 7.63 5.46 7.06
C THR A 15 7.47 4.33 8.08
N HIS A 16 6.32 4.22 8.75
CA HIS A 16 6.00 3.00 9.51
C HIS A 16 5.52 1.85 8.61
N GLN A 17 5.31 2.08 7.30
CA GLN A 17 4.72 1.09 6.41
C GLN A 17 5.56 -0.19 6.32
N GLU A 18 6.89 -0.08 6.33
CA GLU A 18 7.77 -1.26 6.24
C GLU A 18 7.54 -2.22 7.42
N GLY A 19 7.29 -1.68 8.61
CA GLY A 19 6.93 -2.47 9.78
C GLY A 19 5.55 -3.11 9.64
N HIS A 20 4.57 -2.39 9.11
CA HIS A 20 3.23 -2.95 8.85
C HIS A 20 3.27 -4.03 7.76
N ALA A 21 3.99 -3.79 6.67
CA ALA A 21 4.14 -4.72 5.55
C ALA A 21 4.75 -6.05 6.03
N ALA A 22 5.82 -5.98 6.84
CA ALA A 22 6.43 -7.17 7.44
C ALA A 22 5.46 -7.93 8.36
N ALA A 23 4.66 -7.21 9.15
CA ALA A 23 3.67 -7.83 10.03
C ALA A 23 2.54 -8.51 9.24
N PHE A 24 2.05 -7.90 8.17
CA PHE A 24 1.04 -8.50 7.30
C PHE A 24 1.57 -9.69 6.52
N ASP A 25 2.78 -9.60 5.95
CA ASP A 25 3.42 -10.69 5.20
C ASP A 25 3.65 -11.94 6.08
N ALA A 26 4.05 -11.73 7.34
CA ALA A 26 4.22 -12.81 8.31
C ALA A 26 2.89 -13.42 8.80
N HIS A 27 1.76 -12.74 8.61
CA HIS A 27 0.47 -13.18 9.15
C HIS A 27 -0.22 -14.19 8.22
N PRO A 28 -0.55 -15.41 8.67
CA PRO A 28 -1.02 -16.49 7.79
C PRO A 28 -2.36 -16.21 7.09
N SER A 29 -3.17 -15.31 7.64
CA SER A 29 -4.45 -14.90 7.06
C SER A 29 -4.36 -13.70 6.12
N CYS A 30 -3.17 -13.19 5.83
CA CYS A 30 -2.99 -11.97 5.03
C CYS A 30 -2.17 -12.25 3.77
N GLU A 31 -2.37 -11.41 2.76
CA GLU A 31 -1.59 -11.39 1.51
C GLU A 31 -1.41 -9.94 1.08
N LEU A 32 -0.18 -9.55 0.76
CA LEU A 32 0.09 -8.21 0.22
C LEU A 32 -0.31 -8.18 -1.26
N ILE A 33 -1.12 -7.19 -1.65
CA ILE A 33 -1.66 -7.09 -3.02
C ILE A 33 -0.84 -6.12 -3.85
N ALA A 34 -0.59 -4.92 -3.33
CA ALA A 34 0.17 -3.88 -4.03
C ALA A 34 0.66 -2.81 -3.04
N VAL A 35 1.71 -2.10 -3.45
CA VAL A 35 2.01 -0.76 -2.94
C VAL A 35 1.32 0.25 -3.85
N ILE A 36 0.70 1.29 -3.28
CA ILE A 36 -0.08 2.25 -4.04
C ILE A 36 0.16 3.65 -3.52
N ASP A 37 -0.11 4.65 -4.37
CA ASP A 37 -0.07 6.05 -3.96
C ASP A 37 -0.89 6.94 -4.90
N GLU A 38 -1.03 8.22 -4.56
CA GLU A 38 -1.59 9.23 -5.45
C GLU A 38 -0.73 9.40 -6.72
N HIS A 39 -1.35 9.79 -7.83
CA HIS A 39 -0.67 9.93 -9.13
C HIS A 39 0.32 11.10 -9.18
N ASP A 40 0.18 12.08 -8.28
CA ASP A 40 0.91 13.34 -8.25
C ASP A 40 1.97 13.39 -7.13
N VAL A 41 2.34 12.25 -6.53
CA VAL A 41 3.42 12.21 -5.55
C VAL A 41 4.76 12.61 -6.16
N SER A 42 5.67 13.11 -5.33
CA SER A 42 7.02 13.45 -5.77
C SER A 42 7.76 12.23 -6.35
N ALA A 43 8.72 12.48 -7.25
CA ALA A 43 9.55 11.42 -7.82
C ALA A 43 10.26 10.57 -6.75
N SER A 44 10.72 11.19 -5.67
CA SER A 44 11.35 10.48 -4.55
C SER A 44 10.37 9.60 -3.75
N ARG A 45 9.11 10.01 -3.62
CA ARG A 45 8.05 9.19 -3.01
C ARG A 45 7.68 8.01 -3.92
N ALA A 46 7.55 8.24 -5.22
CA ALA A 46 7.30 7.18 -6.19
C ALA A 46 8.43 6.14 -6.19
N GLU A 47 9.69 6.56 -6.21
CA GLU A 47 10.86 5.67 -6.10
C GLU A 47 10.84 4.85 -4.79
N ALA A 48 10.56 5.51 -3.66
CA ALA A 48 10.44 4.85 -2.36
C ALA A 48 9.35 3.76 -2.38
N ASN A 49 8.19 4.04 -2.97
CA ASN A 49 7.10 3.08 -3.11
C ASN A 49 7.47 1.89 -4.01
N GLN A 50 8.13 2.16 -5.14
CA GLN A 50 8.61 1.12 -6.05
C GLN A 50 9.61 0.19 -5.37
N LEU A 51 10.54 0.72 -4.58
CA LEU A 51 11.50 -0.09 -3.83
C LEU A 51 10.79 -1.01 -2.82
N LEU A 52 9.77 -0.52 -2.10
CA LEU A 52 8.98 -1.35 -1.20
C LEU A 52 8.23 -2.45 -1.96
N ALA A 53 7.68 -2.13 -3.14
CA ALA A 53 6.98 -3.11 -3.97
C ALA A 53 7.93 -4.22 -4.45
N VAL A 54 9.17 -3.86 -4.82
CA VAL A 54 10.24 -4.79 -5.15
C VAL A 54 10.61 -5.69 -3.96
N ASP A 55 10.72 -5.13 -2.75
CA ASP A 55 11.08 -5.87 -1.53
C ASP A 55 10.10 -7.04 -1.26
N TYR A 56 8.82 -6.91 -1.63
CA TYR A 56 7.79 -7.92 -1.46
C TYR A 56 7.36 -8.64 -2.76
N ASN A 57 7.99 -8.33 -3.89
CA ASN A 57 7.62 -8.85 -5.21
C ASN A 57 6.12 -8.67 -5.54
N ILE A 58 5.59 -7.48 -5.25
CA ILE A 58 4.21 -7.07 -5.55
C ILE A 58 4.21 -5.85 -6.47
N PRO A 59 3.11 -5.57 -7.20
CA PRO A 59 3.03 -4.39 -8.06
C PRO A 59 3.02 -3.07 -7.28
N TYR A 60 3.55 -2.02 -7.92
CA TYR A 60 3.28 -0.63 -7.55
C TYR A 60 2.23 -0.03 -8.49
N VAL A 61 1.16 0.58 -7.94
CA VAL A 61 0.11 1.27 -8.70
C VAL A 61 0.11 2.75 -8.35
N ALA A 62 0.48 3.60 -9.30
CA ALA A 62 0.55 5.06 -9.14
C ALA A 62 -0.82 5.75 -9.33
N ASP A 63 -1.89 5.14 -8.81
CA ASP A 63 -3.25 5.67 -8.88
C ASP A 63 -4.12 4.97 -7.81
N LEU A 64 -4.56 5.72 -6.80
CA LEU A 64 -5.41 5.21 -5.73
C LEU A 64 -6.75 4.69 -6.24
N ASP A 65 -7.39 5.37 -7.20
CA ASP A 65 -8.72 4.99 -7.70
C ASP A 65 -8.67 3.71 -8.54
N GLN A 66 -7.56 3.45 -9.22
CA GLN A 66 -7.33 2.18 -9.92
C GLN A 66 -7.00 1.07 -8.93
N ALA A 67 -6.15 1.36 -7.95
CA ALA A 67 -5.74 0.41 -6.93
C ALA A 67 -6.90 -0.15 -6.10
N LEU A 68 -7.84 0.71 -5.69
CA LEU A 68 -9.00 0.31 -4.89
C LEU A 68 -9.95 -0.64 -5.64
N LYS A 69 -9.81 -0.75 -6.97
CA LYS A 69 -10.58 -1.67 -7.82
C LYS A 69 -9.90 -3.03 -8.02
N LEU A 70 -8.69 -3.22 -7.48
CA LEU A 70 -8.02 -4.51 -7.55
C LEU A 70 -8.85 -5.58 -6.84
N LEU A 71 -8.95 -6.76 -7.46
CA LEU A 71 -9.68 -7.88 -6.88
C LEU A 71 -8.96 -8.37 -5.62
N GLY A 72 -9.74 -8.78 -4.62
CA GLY A 72 -9.21 -9.42 -3.41
C GLY A 72 -8.69 -8.45 -2.36
N VAL A 73 -8.89 -7.14 -2.52
CA VAL A 73 -8.55 -6.14 -1.50
C VAL A 73 -9.59 -6.16 -0.38
N ASP A 74 -9.12 -6.30 0.86
CA ASP A 74 -9.95 -6.31 2.06
C ASP A 74 -9.48 -5.30 3.11
N ILE A 75 -8.18 -4.95 3.10
CA ILE A 75 -7.54 -4.05 4.08
C ILE A 75 -6.72 -2.98 3.35
N VAL A 76 -6.81 -1.74 3.82
CA VAL A 76 -5.93 -0.64 3.41
C VAL A 76 -5.07 -0.22 4.60
N SER A 77 -3.76 -0.40 4.49
CA SER A 77 -2.78 0.07 5.48
C SER A 77 -2.10 1.33 4.94
N ALA A 78 -2.31 2.46 5.61
CA ALA A 78 -1.92 3.77 5.09
C ALA A 78 -0.87 4.46 5.98
N CYS A 79 0.32 4.70 5.43
CA CYS A 79 1.35 5.56 6.03
C CYS A 79 1.82 6.67 5.08
N PRO A 80 0.92 7.45 4.45
CA PRO A 80 1.36 8.59 3.66
C PRO A 80 1.97 9.68 4.55
N ASP A 81 2.65 10.63 3.89
CA ASP A 81 3.18 11.84 4.51
C ASP A 81 2.08 12.54 5.32
N VAL A 82 2.45 13.16 6.45
CA VAL A 82 1.51 13.63 7.47
C VAL A 82 0.50 14.65 6.92
N GLU A 83 0.93 15.47 5.96
CA GLU A 83 0.16 16.51 5.28
C GLU A 83 -0.89 15.93 4.32
N ARG A 84 -0.75 14.66 3.95
CA ARG A 84 -1.59 13.97 2.96
C ARG A 84 -2.60 13.03 3.60
N ARG A 85 -2.36 12.56 4.84
CA ARG A 85 -3.19 11.56 5.55
C ARG A 85 -4.69 11.85 5.49
N GLY A 86 -5.10 13.09 5.75
CA GLY A 86 -6.52 13.45 5.73
C GLY A 86 -7.16 13.26 4.37
N ARG A 87 -6.50 13.73 3.29
CA ARG A 87 -7.04 13.61 1.92
C ARG A 87 -7.00 12.17 1.41
N VAL A 88 -5.92 11.45 1.71
CA VAL A 88 -5.73 10.07 1.27
C VAL A 88 -6.75 9.16 1.96
N ALA A 89 -6.98 9.34 3.27
CA ALA A 89 -7.95 8.54 4.02
C ALA A 89 -9.39 8.67 3.49
N VAL A 90 -9.79 9.83 2.97
CA VAL A 90 -11.15 9.99 2.42
C VAL A 90 -11.33 9.42 1.02
N GLN A 91 -10.24 9.14 0.30
CA GLN A 91 -10.26 8.47 -1.01
C GLN A 91 -10.39 6.94 -0.87
N MET A 92 -9.98 6.37 0.27
CA MET A 92 -9.97 4.92 0.56
C MET A 92 -11.35 4.34 0.94
N ARG A 93 -12.44 4.89 0.39
CA ARG A 93 -13.81 4.53 0.74
C ARG A 93 -14.45 3.62 -0.31
#